data_AF-A0A7C3X745-F1
#
_entry.id   AF-A0A7C3X745-F1
#
_cell.length_a   1.000
_cell.length_b   1.000
_cell.length_c   1.000
_cell.angle_alpha   90.00
_cell.angle_beta   90.00
_cell.angle_gamma   90.00
#
_symmetry.space_group_name_H-M   'P 1'
#
loop_
_entity.id
_entity.type
_entity.pdbx_description
1 polymer ?
#
loop_
_entity_poly.entity_id
_entity_poly.type
_entity_poly.pdbx_seq_one_letter_code
_entity_poly.pdbx_strand_id
1 'polypeptide(L)'
;IPFGGFVRIAGMEPEDVASGVPVLHKLAELRDKPDPQAFDKLVAQIARDSMTKIVPAEVGSQVREALLRAPDGEGRLTTEGLLELRHLRDGGTLTEAEAKLLDLVLNADARKADPELFISKPLGQRALVILAGPIASLLFGYLVFCLVGMTVGLPSPDSRVTNQVAEVMPGGEAHRVGIRVGDWITAIDGRSVRTGRELTDTIHKRIGVPTVLTVRRGGQTFQVRVVPRPRTFTDEKGKKVRWGVIGIAANVELRRVGVIESIKVGTAITYSFIVHLLDVLTDHKKVRESVGGPIAMGKMAIEAQRLGPGPMLLLGAQFSLSLFVLNLLPIPVLDGGQLLLIGVEFLRRRKLSPREVYGAYAVGVGLLALMILAVTYNDILRLIKG
;
A
#
# COMPACT_ATOMS: atom_id res chain seq x y z
N ILE A 1 7.94 -12.08 -8.97
CA ILE A 1 6.87 -11.74 -7.99
C ILE A 1 6.45 -10.33 -8.33
N PRO A 2 5.26 -10.09 -8.89
CA PRO A 2 4.90 -8.75 -9.32
C PRO A 2 4.72 -7.89 -8.08
N PHE A 3 5.49 -6.81 -8.00
CA PHE A 3 5.38 -5.76 -7.01
C PHE A 3 4.05 -5.03 -7.21
N GLY A 4 3.26 -4.92 -6.16
CA GLY A 4 1.99 -4.21 -6.16
C GLY A 4 0.84 -5.11 -6.64
N GLY A 5 -0.05 -5.44 -5.70
CA GLY A 5 -1.30 -6.13 -5.96
C GLY A 5 -2.27 -5.28 -6.79
N PHE A 6 -1.91 -5.01 -8.05
CA PHE A 6 -2.91 -4.81 -9.09
C PHE A 6 -3.59 -6.16 -9.27
N VAL A 7 -4.59 -6.44 -8.43
CA VAL A 7 -5.69 -7.27 -8.86
C VAL A 7 -6.15 -6.59 -10.15
N ARG A 8 -5.90 -7.23 -11.30
CA ARG A 8 -6.51 -6.84 -12.57
C ARG A 8 -8.01 -6.92 -12.32
N ILE A 9 -8.62 -5.79 -12.02
CA ILE A 9 -10.07 -5.71 -11.85
C ILE A 9 -10.63 -5.86 -13.26
N ALA A 10 -11.08 -7.07 -13.59
CA ALA A 10 -11.78 -7.36 -14.84
C ALA A 10 -12.89 -6.32 -15.04
N GLY A 11 -12.84 -5.61 -16.17
CA GLY A 11 -13.85 -4.62 -16.56
C GLY A 11 -13.49 -3.15 -16.40
N MET A 12 -12.23 -2.77 -16.15
CA MET A 12 -11.79 -1.37 -16.04
C MET A 12 -10.80 -0.93 -17.14
N GLU A 13 -10.70 -1.65 -18.25
CA GLU A 13 -9.94 -1.20 -19.43
C GLU A 13 -10.63 0.03 -20.07
N PRO A 14 -9.90 0.92 -20.79
CA PRO A 14 -10.49 2.02 -21.58
C PRO A 14 -11.63 1.58 -22.49
N GLU A 15 -11.54 0.34 -22.97
CA GLU A 15 -12.50 -0.31 -23.86
C GLU A 15 -13.78 -0.76 -23.12
N ASP A 16 -13.74 -0.88 -21.79
CA ASP A 16 -14.80 -1.47 -20.96
C ASP A 16 -15.79 -0.44 -20.38
N VAL A 17 -15.44 0.84 -20.25
CA VAL A 17 -16.19 1.81 -19.40
C VAL A 17 -17.37 2.52 -20.10
N ALA A 18 -17.55 2.35 -21.42
CA ALA A 18 -18.79 2.77 -22.06
C ALA A 18 -19.91 1.78 -21.69
N SER A 19 -20.91 2.20 -20.92
CA SER A 19 -22.09 1.37 -20.71
C SER A 19 -22.70 1.06 -22.07
N GLY A 20 -22.65 -0.18 -22.54
CA GLY A 20 -23.19 -0.59 -23.84
C GLY A 20 -24.73 -0.56 -23.93
N VAL A 21 -25.40 -0.56 -22.78
CA VAL A 21 -26.86 -0.67 -22.65
C VAL A 21 -27.64 0.50 -23.27
N PRO A 22 -27.24 1.79 -23.10
CA PRO A 22 -27.90 2.90 -23.77
C PRO A 22 -27.65 2.92 -25.28
N VAL A 23 -26.57 2.30 -25.77
CA VAL A 23 -26.24 2.25 -27.20
C VAL A 23 -27.16 1.29 -27.92
N LEU A 24 -27.29 0.05 -27.43
CA LEU A 24 -28.15 -0.96 -28.04
C LEU A 24 -29.64 -0.57 -27.96
N HIS A 25 -30.09 0.03 -26.84
CA HIS A 25 -31.45 0.57 -26.73
C HIS A 25 -31.71 1.68 -27.75
N LYS A 26 -30.79 2.64 -27.88
CA LYS A 26 -30.94 3.74 -28.84
C LYS A 26 -30.89 3.24 -30.29
N LEU A 27 -30.09 2.21 -30.59
CA LEU A 27 -30.09 1.57 -31.90
C LEU A 27 -31.44 0.91 -32.20
N ALA A 28 -32.03 0.20 -31.22
CA ALA A 28 -33.38 -0.36 -31.36
C ALA A 28 -34.47 0.71 -31.51
N GLU A 29 -34.41 1.80 -30.75
CA GLU A 29 -35.33 2.94 -30.90
C GLU A 29 -35.23 3.59 -32.29
N LEU A 30 -34.00 3.71 -32.83
CA LEU A 30 -33.74 4.28 -34.15
C LEU A 30 -34.14 3.35 -35.30
N ARG A 31 -34.19 2.03 -35.06
CA ARG A 31 -34.78 1.08 -36.02
C ARG A 31 -36.28 1.34 -36.17
N ASP A 32 -36.97 1.50 -35.05
CA ASP A 32 -38.43 1.66 -35.03
C ASP A 32 -38.86 3.08 -35.43
N LYS A 33 -38.01 4.09 -35.19
CA LYS A 33 -38.19 5.49 -35.60
C LYS A 33 -36.93 6.02 -36.30
N PRO A 34 -36.78 5.78 -37.61
CA PRO A 34 -35.58 6.15 -38.35
C PRO A 34 -35.45 7.68 -38.47
N ASP A 35 -34.43 8.23 -37.83
CA ASP A 35 -33.96 9.61 -37.99
C ASP A 35 -32.47 9.60 -38.38
N PRO A 36 -32.13 10.03 -39.62
CA PRO A 36 -30.74 10.12 -40.08
C PRO A 36 -29.83 10.93 -39.17
N GLN A 37 -30.32 12.05 -38.62
CA GLN A 37 -29.50 12.91 -37.78
C GLN A 37 -29.31 12.33 -36.37
N ALA A 38 -30.25 11.51 -35.90
CA ALA A 38 -30.16 10.90 -34.59
C ALA A 38 -29.16 9.73 -34.54
N PHE A 39 -29.00 8.99 -35.65
CA PHE A 39 -27.93 7.99 -35.77
C PHE A 39 -26.56 8.65 -35.72
N ASP A 40 -26.35 9.74 -36.47
CA ASP A 40 -25.07 10.45 -36.45
C ASP A 40 -24.74 11.04 -35.08
N LYS A 41 -25.76 11.55 -34.38
CA LYS A 41 -25.63 12.01 -32.98
C LYS A 41 -25.26 10.86 -32.04
N LEU A 42 -25.81 9.67 -32.24
CA LEU A 42 -25.49 8.48 -31.46
C LEU A 42 -24.04 8.03 -31.72
N VAL A 43 -23.61 7.95 -32.97
CA VAL A 43 -22.23 7.61 -33.33
C VAL A 43 -21.25 8.63 -32.76
N ALA A 44 -21.56 9.93 -32.89
CA ALA A 44 -20.75 10.98 -32.27
C ALA A 44 -20.74 10.92 -30.74
N GLN A 45 -21.83 10.46 -30.12
CA GLN A 45 -21.87 10.20 -28.68
C GLN A 45 -20.97 9.02 -28.30
N ILE A 46 -21.09 7.89 -29.00
CA ILE A 46 -20.25 6.69 -28.80
C ILE A 46 -18.78 7.07 -28.90
N ALA A 47 -18.39 7.78 -29.97
CA ALA A 47 -17.03 8.28 -30.19
C ALA A 47 -16.51 9.12 -29.01
N ARG A 48 -17.34 10.02 -28.48
CA ARG A 48 -17.00 10.87 -27.32
C ARG A 48 -16.87 10.09 -26.02
N ASP A 49 -17.71 9.09 -25.82
CA ASP A 49 -17.79 8.29 -24.60
C ASP A 49 -16.68 7.22 -24.55
N SER A 50 -16.32 6.64 -25.70
CA SER A 50 -15.23 5.67 -25.87
C SER A 50 -13.86 6.31 -26.17
N MET A 51 -13.79 7.65 -26.18
CA MET A 51 -12.57 8.41 -26.52
C MET A 51 -11.95 8.00 -27.86
N THR A 52 -12.79 7.57 -28.81
CA THR A 52 -12.36 7.06 -30.12
C THR A 52 -12.71 8.09 -31.19
N LYS A 53 -11.82 8.31 -32.17
CA LYS A 53 -12.14 9.12 -33.35
C LYS A 53 -12.97 8.27 -34.31
N ILE A 54 -14.27 8.56 -34.38
CA ILE A 54 -15.21 7.98 -35.34
C ILE A 54 -15.96 9.15 -35.97
N VAL A 55 -15.86 9.29 -37.29
CA VAL A 55 -16.59 10.31 -38.05
C VAL A 55 -17.91 9.67 -38.50
N PRO A 56 -19.08 10.18 -38.09
CA PRO A 56 -20.36 9.56 -38.44
C PRO A 56 -20.59 9.40 -39.95
N ALA A 57 -20.13 10.36 -40.75
CA ALA A 57 -20.26 10.35 -42.21
C ALA A 57 -19.43 9.25 -42.91
N GLU A 58 -18.46 8.65 -42.22
CA GLU A 58 -17.63 7.55 -42.76
C GLU A 58 -18.27 6.16 -42.52
N VAL A 59 -19.39 6.10 -41.80
CA VAL A 59 -20.14 4.87 -41.58
C VAL A 59 -21.05 4.61 -42.77
N GLY A 60 -20.73 3.60 -43.56
CA GLY A 60 -21.50 3.20 -44.73
C GLY A 60 -22.90 2.69 -44.38
N SER A 61 -23.80 2.73 -45.37
CA SER A 61 -25.19 2.28 -45.22
C SER A 61 -25.29 0.83 -44.75
N GLN A 62 -24.43 -0.05 -45.26
CA GLN A 62 -24.40 -1.47 -44.90
C GLN A 62 -24.16 -1.69 -43.40
N VAL A 63 -23.12 -1.05 -42.84
CA VAL A 63 -22.79 -1.15 -41.40
C VAL A 63 -23.88 -0.50 -40.56
N ARG A 64 -24.38 0.66 -41.00
CA ARG A 64 -25.46 1.38 -40.33
C ARG A 64 -26.74 0.54 -40.21
N GLU A 65 -27.18 -0.09 -41.30
CA GLU A 65 -28.37 -0.93 -41.30
C GLU A 65 -28.21 -2.18 -40.44
N ALA A 66 -27.03 -2.81 -40.47
CA ALA A 66 -26.74 -3.96 -39.62
C ALA A 66 -26.76 -3.57 -38.13
N LEU A 67 -26.17 -2.43 -37.77
CA LEU A 67 -26.18 -1.91 -36.39
C LEU A 67 -27.60 -1.61 -35.87
N LEU A 68 -28.49 -1.10 -36.72
CA LEU A 68 -29.89 -0.82 -36.35
C LEU A 68 -30.72 -2.11 -36.21
N ARG A 69 -30.45 -3.13 -37.02
CA ARG A 69 -31.18 -4.41 -36.99
C ARG A 69 -30.68 -5.37 -35.90
N ALA A 70 -29.42 -5.23 -35.49
CA ALA A 70 -28.79 -6.19 -34.58
C ALA A 70 -29.45 -6.30 -33.18
N PRO A 71 -29.89 -5.21 -32.51
CA PRO A 71 -30.49 -5.30 -31.19
C PRO A 71 -32.01 -5.58 -31.20
N ASP A 72 -32.50 -6.31 -30.20
CA ASP A 72 -33.93 -6.49 -29.93
C ASP A 72 -34.56 -5.24 -29.26
N GLY A 73 -35.88 -5.25 -29.05
CA GLY A 73 -36.60 -4.17 -28.36
C GLY A 73 -36.22 -3.96 -26.89
N GLU A 74 -35.44 -4.88 -26.30
CA GLU A 74 -34.89 -4.77 -24.95
C GLU A 74 -33.41 -4.31 -24.94
N GLY A 75 -32.87 -3.94 -26.11
CA GLY A 75 -31.48 -3.52 -26.30
C GLY A 75 -30.47 -4.59 -25.90
N ARG A 76 -30.67 -5.82 -26.38
CA ARG A 76 -29.69 -6.93 -26.41
C ARG A 76 -29.41 -7.33 -27.85
N LEU A 77 -28.20 -7.79 -28.18
CA LEU A 77 -27.94 -8.29 -29.53
C LEU A 77 -28.68 -9.61 -29.75
N THR A 78 -29.43 -9.70 -30.85
CA THR A 78 -30.03 -10.95 -31.29
C THR A 78 -28.93 -11.91 -31.77
N THR A 79 -29.16 -13.21 -31.75
CA THR A 79 -28.19 -14.20 -32.26
C THR A 79 -27.85 -13.95 -33.74
N GLU A 80 -28.86 -13.62 -34.55
CA GLU A 80 -28.69 -13.26 -35.96
C GLU A 80 -27.91 -11.94 -36.11
N GLY A 81 -28.27 -10.91 -35.34
CA GLY A 81 -27.57 -9.63 -35.33
C GLY A 81 -26.10 -9.74 -34.92
N LEU A 82 -25.79 -10.54 -33.90
CA LEU A 82 -24.41 -10.79 -33.46
C LEU A 82 -23.58 -11.46 -34.56
N LEU A 83 -24.15 -12.45 -35.25
CA LEU A 83 -23.49 -13.14 -36.36
C LEU A 83 -23.29 -12.20 -37.55
N GLU A 84 -24.29 -11.39 -37.90
CA GLU A 84 -24.21 -10.41 -38.99
C GLU A 84 -23.10 -9.38 -38.72
N LEU A 85 -23.05 -8.81 -37.51
CA LEU A 85 -22.01 -7.85 -37.13
C LEU A 85 -20.61 -8.47 -37.10
N ARG A 86 -20.45 -9.73 -36.68
CA ARG A 86 -19.16 -10.45 -36.74
C ARG A 86 -18.73 -10.74 -38.17
N HIS A 87 -19.64 -11.18 -39.02
CA HIS A 87 -19.34 -11.41 -40.43
C HIS A 87 -18.92 -10.13 -41.15
N LEU A 88 -19.58 -9.00 -40.86
CA LEU A 88 -19.17 -7.69 -41.38
C LEU A 88 -17.79 -7.31 -40.87
N ARG A 89 -17.53 -7.53 -39.58
CA ARG A 89 -16.24 -7.25 -38.95
C ARG A 89 -15.09 -8.03 -39.57
N ASP A 90 -15.31 -9.31 -39.87
CA ASP A 90 -14.29 -10.21 -40.42
C ASP A 90 -14.16 -10.14 -41.95
N GLY A 91 -15.09 -9.45 -42.64
CA GLY A 91 -15.20 -9.39 -44.10
C GLY A 91 -14.17 -8.51 -44.84
N GLY A 92 -13.30 -7.80 -44.14
CA GLY A 92 -12.11 -7.14 -44.70
C GLY A 92 -12.33 -5.87 -45.54
N THR A 93 -13.56 -5.40 -45.75
CA THR A 93 -13.88 -4.22 -46.58
C THR A 93 -14.30 -2.98 -45.78
N LEU A 94 -14.02 -2.93 -44.48
CA LEU A 94 -14.45 -1.86 -43.58
C LEU A 94 -13.47 -0.67 -43.57
N THR A 95 -14.02 0.53 -43.41
CA THR A 95 -13.22 1.71 -43.02
C THR A 95 -12.76 1.60 -41.58
N GLU A 96 -11.73 2.35 -41.20
CA GLU A 96 -11.23 2.39 -39.81
C GLU A 96 -12.32 2.84 -38.81
N ALA A 97 -13.20 3.75 -39.24
CA ALA A 97 -14.33 4.23 -38.44
C ALA A 97 -15.38 3.12 -38.22
N GLU A 98 -15.74 2.40 -39.28
CA GLU A 98 -16.70 1.29 -39.21
C GLU A 98 -16.18 0.13 -38.37
N ALA A 99 -14.91 -0.21 -38.56
CA ALA A 99 -14.21 -1.21 -37.78
C ALA A 99 -14.33 -0.86 -36.28
N LYS A 100 -13.86 0.31 -35.86
CA LYS A 100 -13.89 0.74 -34.45
C LYS A 100 -15.31 0.77 -33.88
N LEU A 101 -16.29 1.22 -34.66
CA LEU A 101 -17.69 1.26 -34.24
C LEU A 101 -18.25 -0.15 -34.01
N LEU A 102 -17.95 -1.11 -34.90
CA LEU A 102 -18.37 -2.50 -34.76
C LEU A 102 -17.75 -3.15 -33.52
N ASP A 103 -16.46 -2.93 -33.23
CA ASP A 103 -15.82 -3.46 -32.02
C ASP A 103 -16.52 -2.95 -30.75
N LEU A 104 -16.81 -1.64 -30.71
CA LEU A 104 -17.47 -1.03 -29.56
C LEU A 104 -18.88 -1.58 -29.32
N VAL A 105 -19.64 -1.84 -30.39
CA VAL A 105 -21.00 -2.38 -30.31
C VAL A 105 -21.01 -3.88 -30.02
N LEU A 106 -20.11 -4.66 -30.63
CA LEU A 106 -19.95 -6.09 -30.31
C LEU A 106 -19.56 -6.30 -28.84
N ASN A 107 -18.71 -5.43 -28.30
CA ASN A 107 -18.33 -5.44 -26.89
C ASN A 107 -19.39 -4.82 -25.97
N ALA A 108 -20.42 -4.13 -26.51
CA ALA A 108 -21.49 -3.53 -25.71
C ALA A 108 -22.38 -4.57 -25.02
N ASP A 109 -22.63 -5.71 -25.66
CA ASP A 109 -23.48 -6.79 -25.13
C ASP A 109 -22.68 -7.78 -24.26
N ALA A 110 -21.41 -8.05 -24.61
CA ALA A 110 -20.50 -8.85 -23.79
C ALA A 110 -20.34 -8.29 -22.36
N ARG A 111 -20.40 -6.97 -22.21
CA ARG A 111 -20.39 -6.26 -20.91
C ARG A 111 -21.64 -6.48 -20.05
N LYS A 112 -22.77 -6.87 -20.66
CA LYS A 112 -24.03 -7.23 -19.99
C LYS A 112 -24.03 -8.71 -19.57
N ALA A 113 -23.27 -9.55 -20.26
CA ALA A 113 -23.36 -11.00 -20.17
C ALA A 113 -22.41 -11.65 -19.15
N ASP A 114 -21.46 -10.92 -18.58
CA ASP A 114 -20.55 -11.48 -17.56
C ASP A 114 -20.91 -10.95 -16.14
N PRO A 115 -21.65 -11.74 -15.32
CA PRO A 115 -21.91 -11.44 -13.92
C PRO A 115 -20.65 -11.32 -13.06
N GLU A 116 -19.50 -11.76 -13.58
CA GLU A 116 -18.22 -11.68 -12.87
C GLU A 116 -17.55 -10.30 -13.01
N LEU A 117 -17.93 -9.49 -14.01
CA LEU A 117 -17.38 -8.14 -14.22
C LEU A 117 -17.62 -7.23 -13.01
N PHE A 118 -16.56 -6.56 -12.54
CA PHE A 118 -16.62 -5.75 -11.32
C PHE A 118 -17.62 -4.60 -11.39
N ILE A 119 -17.84 -4.02 -12.57
CA ILE A 119 -18.74 -2.87 -12.79
C ILE A 119 -20.23 -3.26 -12.70
N SER A 120 -20.57 -4.54 -12.89
CA SER A 120 -21.96 -5.02 -12.83
C SER A 120 -22.44 -5.33 -11.40
N LYS A 121 -21.53 -5.42 -10.43
CA LYS A 121 -21.85 -5.75 -9.04
C LYS A 121 -22.44 -4.56 -8.26
N PRO A 122 -23.36 -4.82 -7.29
CA PRO A 122 -23.86 -3.80 -6.36
C PRO A 122 -22.72 -3.07 -5.62
N LEU A 123 -22.96 -1.82 -5.23
CA LEU A 123 -21.95 -0.95 -4.59
C LEU A 123 -21.28 -1.62 -3.37
N GLY A 124 -22.07 -2.31 -2.54
CA GLY A 124 -21.54 -3.02 -1.36
C GLY A 124 -20.60 -4.17 -1.73
N GLN A 125 -20.89 -4.92 -2.79
CA GLN A 125 -20.02 -6.01 -3.25
C GLN A 125 -18.73 -5.47 -3.87
N ARG A 126 -18.81 -4.36 -4.64
CA ARG A 126 -17.63 -3.68 -5.17
C ARG A 126 -16.71 -3.19 -4.04
N ALA A 127 -17.28 -2.57 -3.01
CA ALA A 127 -16.53 -2.12 -1.83
C ALA A 127 -15.86 -3.29 -1.09
N LEU A 128 -16.56 -4.43 -0.94
CA LEU A 128 -16.03 -5.62 -0.27
C LEU A 128 -14.84 -6.24 -1.03
N VAL A 129 -14.93 -6.29 -2.37
CA VAL A 129 -13.83 -6.76 -3.23
C VAL A 129 -12.61 -5.84 -3.12
N ILE A 130 -12.80 -4.52 -3.12
CA ILE A 130 -11.70 -3.56 -2.96
C ILE A 130 -11.05 -3.71 -1.57
N LEU A 131 -11.85 -3.87 -0.52
CA LEU A 131 -11.35 -3.98 0.86
C LEU A 131 -10.59 -5.30 1.12
N ALA A 132 -10.77 -6.32 0.26
CA ALA A 132 -10.08 -7.60 0.39
C ALA A 132 -8.55 -7.45 0.35
N GLY A 133 -8.03 -6.54 -0.49
CA GLY A 133 -6.59 -6.29 -0.61
C GLY A 133 -5.96 -5.75 0.69
N PRO A 134 -6.45 -4.63 1.24
CA PRO A 134 -5.99 -4.11 2.52
C PRO A 134 -6.19 -5.10 3.67
N ILE A 135 -7.35 -5.77 3.74
CA ILE A 135 -7.61 -6.78 4.78
C ILE A 135 -6.60 -7.93 4.72
N ALA A 136 -6.26 -8.44 3.53
CA ALA A 136 -5.26 -9.48 3.37
C ALA A 136 -3.88 -9.01 3.86
N SER A 137 -3.52 -7.76 3.60
CA SER A 137 -2.26 -7.15 4.07
C SER A 137 -2.24 -6.99 5.60
N LEU A 138 -3.34 -6.53 6.20
CA LEU A 138 -3.48 -6.48 7.66
C LEU A 138 -3.34 -7.86 8.28
N LEU A 139 -4.06 -8.85 7.73
CA LEU A 139 -4.10 -10.21 8.24
C LEU A 139 -2.73 -10.87 8.13
N PHE A 140 -2.04 -10.74 6.99
CA PHE A 140 -0.71 -11.28 6.80
C PHE A 140 0.28 -10.72 7.83
N GLY A 141 0.37 -9.38 7.95
CA GLY A 141 1.27 -8.75 8.91
C GLY A 141 0.98 -9.19 10.35
N TYR A 142 -0.30 -9.18 10.74
CA TYR A 142 -0.76 -9.62 12.06
C TYR A 142 -0.40 -11.08 12.37
N LEU A 143 -0.64 -12.00 11.42
CA LEU A 143 -0.34 -13.42 11.59
C LEU A 143 1.16 -13.67 11.70
N VAL A 144 1.99 -12.93 10.95
CA VAL A 144 3.44 -13.04 11.07
C VAL A 144 3.91 -12.59 12.46
N PHE A 145 3.38 -11.51 13.02
CA PHE A 145 3.72 -11.13 14.40
C PHE A 145 3.32 -12.21 15.41
N CYS A 146 2.12 -12.78 15.28
CA CYS A 146 1.71 -13.90 16.14
C CYS A 146 2.67 -15.10 16.01
N LEU A 147 3.02 -15.47 14.76
CA LEU A 147 3.91 -16.59 14.46
C LEU A 147 5.31 -16.37 15.02
N VAL A 148 5.88 -15.18 14.83
CA VAL A 148 7.19 -14.82 15.37
C VAL A 148 7.17 -14.85 16.89
N GLY A 149 6.09 -14.37 17.53
CA GLY A 149 5.90 -14.46 18.98
C GLY A 149 5.93 -15.90 19.51
N MET A 150 5.34 -16.85 18.78
CA MET A 150 5.33 -18.26 19.17
C MET A 150 6.67 -18.97 18.92
N THR A 151 7.36 -18.65 17.82
CA THR A 151 8.51 -19.42 17.34
C THR A 151 9.86 -18.82 17.74
N VAL A 152 10.04 -17.53 17.48
CA VAL A 152 11.26 -16.76 17.77
C VAL A 152 11.19 -16.11 19.14
N GLY A 153 9.99 -15.73 19.57
CA GLY A 153 9.74 -14.88 20.71
C GLY A 153 9.71 -13.40 20.29
N LEU A 154 8.92 -12.61 21.01
CA LEU A 154 8.82 -11.17 20.79
C LEU A 154 9.16 -10.42 22.08
N PRO A 155 9.56 -9.13 21.98
CA PRO A 155 9.58 -8.23 23.12
C PRO A 155 8.15 -8.11 23.67
N SER A 156 7.85 -8.83 24.75
CA SER A 156 6.62 -8.69 25.51
C SER A 156 6.79 -7.55 26.53
N PRO A 157 5.71 -6.95 27.05
CA PRO A 157 5.79 -6.00 28.16
C PRO A 157 6.56 -6.56 29.37
N ASP A 158 6.55 -7.89 29.53
CA ASP A 158 7.24 -8.66 30.56
C ASP A 158 8.65 -9.13 30.15
N SER A 159 9.09 -8.84 28.92
CA SER A 159 10.42 -9.25 28.45
C SER A 159 11.50 -8.58 29.28
N ARG A 160 12.40 -9.40 29.84
CA ARG A 160 13.53 -8.91 30.62
C ARG A 160 14.53 -8.26 29.67
N VAL A 161 14.60 -6.94 29.73
CA VAL A 161 15.79 -6.23 29.24
C VAL A 161 16.93 -6.69 30.13
N THR A 162 17.91 -7.37 29.55
CA THR A 162 19.08 -7.86 30.28
C THR A 162 20.11 -6.76 30.40
N ASN A 163 21.08 -6.93 31.28
CA ASN A 163 22.27 -6.08 31.35
C ASN A 163 23.40 -6.57 30.42
N GLN A 164 23.08 -7.44 29.45
CA GLN A 164 24.00 -7.83 28.38
C GLN A 164 23.94 -6.82 27.24
N VAL A 165 25.10 -6.46 26.70
CA VAL A 165 25.24 -5.58 25.54
C VAL A 165 24.93 -6.37 24.26
N ALA A 166 23.86 -5.99 23.57
CA ALA A 166 23.49 -6.55 22.26
C ALA A 166 24.16 -5.82 21.10
N GLU A 167 24.30 -4.50 21.22
CA GLU A 167 24.90 -3.67 20.18
C GLU A 167 25.78 -2.59 20.80
N VAL A 168 26.83 -2.20 20.09
CA VAL A 168 27.69 -1.07 20.42
C VAL A 168 27.79 -0.17 19.20
N MET A 169 27.34 1.07 19.33
CA MET A 169 27.35 2.06 18.26
C MET A 169 28.79 2.48 17.93
N PRO A 170 29.25 2.33 16.67
CA PRO A 170 30.57 2.78 16.25
C PRO A 170 30.81 4.25 16.58
N GLY A 171 31.98 4.57 17.14
CA GLY A 171 32.36 5.94 17.54
C GLY A 171 31.69 6.47 18.82
N GLY A 172 30.74 5.73 19.39
CA GLY A 172 30.07 6.05 20.66
C GLY A 172 30.98 5.93 21.88
N GLU A 173 30.53 6.44 23.03
CA GLU A 173 31.32 6.45 24.27
C GLU A 173 31.67 5.05 24.76
N ALA A 174 30.72 4.11 24.69
CA ALA A 174 30.94 2.71 25.03
C ALA A 174 31.98 2.05 24.11
N HIS A 175 31.95 2.36 22.81
CA HIS A 175 32.96 1.89 21.86
C HIS A 175 34.35 2.42 22.19
N ARG A 176 34.47 3.72 22.53
CA ARG A 176 35.75 4.37 22.87
C ARG A 176 36.41 3.77 24.12
N VAL A 177 35.61 3.37 25.09
CA VAL A 177 36.10 2.76 26.35
C VAL A 177 36.22 1.24 26.26
N GLY A 178 36.03 0.67 25.05
CA GLY A 178 36.32 -0.73 24.76
C GLY A 178 35.22 -1.72 25.16
N ILE A 179 33.98 -1.27 25.39
CA ILE A 179 32.81 -2.16 25.56
C ILE A 179 32.52 -2.86 24.23
N ARG A 180 32.15 -4.14 24.30
CA ARG A 180 31.89 -4.99 23.14
C ARG A 180 30.55 -5.71 23.26
N VAL A 181 30.03 -6.16 22.12
CA VAL A 181 28.85 -7.03 22.06
C VAL A 181 29.12 -8.30 22.89
N GLY A 182 28.13 -8.70 23.70
CA GLY A 182 28.19 -9.85 24.60
C GLY A 182 28.66 -9.52 26.03
N ASP A 183 29.17 -8.31 26.29
CA ASP A 183 29.56 -7.87 27.63
C ASP A 183 28.36 -7.79 28.59
N TRP A 184 28.58 -8.11 29.86
CA TRP A 184 27.58 -7.94 30.92
C TRP A 184 27.94 -6.77 31.82
N ILE A 185 27.06 -5.77 31.93
CA ILE A 185 27.26 -4.64 32.84
C ILE A 185 26.63 -4.97 34.19
N THR A 186 27.45 -5.32 35.17
CA THR A 186 26.98 -5.87 36.45
C THR A 186 26.83 -4.82 37.55
N ALA A 187 27.47 -3.65 37.41
CA ALA A 187 27.35 -2.54 38.34
C ALA A 187 27.66 -1.18 37.70
N ILE A 188 27.11 -0.12 38.30
CA ILE A 188 27.36 1.29 37.96
C ILE A 188 27.81 2.01 39.24
N ASP A 189 29.00 2.60 39.23
CA ASP A 189 29.67 3.21 40.39
C ASP A 189 29.63 2.33 41.65
N GLY A 190 29.96 1.04 41.48
CA GLY A 190 29.96 0.06 42.56
C GLY A 190 28.58 -0.42 43.01
N ARG A 191 27.48 0.14 42.50
CA ARG A 191 26.12 -0.34 42.78
C ARG A 191 25.72 -1.41 41.76
N SER A 192 25.39 -2.61 42.23
CA SER A 192 24.98 -3.71 41.36
C SER A 192 23.71 -3.36 40.60
N VAL A 193 23.67 -3.72 39.31
CA VAL A 193 22.52 -3.54 38.43
C VAL A 193 22.02 -4.91 38.00
N ARG A 194 20.73 -5.16 38.22
CA ARG A 194 20.11 -6.49 38.04
C ARG A 194 19.27 -6.60 36.78
N THR A 195 18.87 -5.47 36.21
CA THR A 195 18.05 -5.43 35.00
C THR A 195 18.61 -4.42 34.01
N GLY A 196 18.39 -4.67 32.72
CA GLY A 196 18.71 -3.72 31.66
C GLY A 196 17.89 -2.44 31.75
N ARG A 197 16.66 -2.49 32.28
CA ARG A 197 15.86 -1.29 32.55
C ARG A 197 16.53 -0.40 33.58
N GLU A 198 16.96 -0.96 34.70
CA GLU A 198 17.71 -0.24 35.74
C GLU A 198 19.03 0.34 35.20
N LEU A 199 19.74 -0.43 34.36
CA LEU A 199 20.94 0.03 33.65
C LEU A 199 20.65 1.26 32.79
N THR A 200 19.66 1.16 31.90
CA THR A 200 19.27 2.23 30.99
C THR A 200 18.79 3.47 31.73
N ASP A 201 17.88 3.31 32.69
CA ASP A 201 17.32 4.42 33.48
C ASP A 201 18.41 5.16 34.28
N THR A 202 19.38 4.42 34.79
CA THR A 202 20.51 5.01 35.53
C THR A 202 21.43 5.80 34.61
N ILE A 203 21.78 5.26 33.44
CA ILE A 203 22.63 5.95 32.45
C ILE A 203 21.93 7.20 31.89
N HIS A 204 20.64 7.11 31.58
CA HIS A 204 19.84 8.22 31.04
C HIS A 204 19.84 9.47 31.94
N LYS A 205 19.96 9.28 33.26
CA LYS A 205 19.98 10.36 34.25
C LYS A 205 21.36 10.99 34.49
N ARG A 206 22.44 10.41 33.93
CA ARG A 206 23.85 10.77 34.24
C ARG A 206 24.54 11.55 33.13
N ILE A 207 23.84 12.49 32.51
CA ILE A 207 24.38 13.33 31.42
C ILE A 207 25.64 14.08 31.89
N GLY A 208 26.76 13.88 31.21
CA GLY A 208 28.02 14.57 31.46
C GLY A 208 28.76 14.12 32.73
N VAL A 209 28.19 13.18 33.50
CA VAL A 209 28.79 12.70 34.75
C VAL A 209 29.65 11.47 34.44
N PRO A 210 30.98 11.51 34.66
CA PRO A 210 31.83 10.34 34.52
C PRO A 210 31.32 9.21 35.41
N THR A 211 31.06 8.06 34.80
CA THR A 211 30.40 6.92 35.41
C THR A 211 31.29 5.68 35.24
N VAL A 212 31.54 4.95 36.30
CA VAL A 212 32.35 3.72 36.29
C VAL A 212 31.42 2.52 36.11
N LEU A 213 31.57 1.79 35.02
CA LEU A 213 30.84 0.57 34.75
C LEU A 213 31.69 -0.63 35.14
N THR A 214 31.11 -1.57 35.88
CA THR A 214 31.71 -2.89 36.09
C THR A 214 31.21 -3.82 35.00
N VAL A 215 32.14 -4.33 34.19
CA VAL A 215 31.86 -5.13 33.00
C VAL A 215 32.42 -6.53 33.20
N ARG A 216 31.63 -7.54 32.86
CA ARG A 216 32.03 -8.94 32.85
C ARG A 216 32.10 -9.47 31.42
N ARG A 217 33.29 -9.93 31.01
CA ARG A 217 33.58 -10.51 29.68
C ARG A 217 34.38 -11.80 29.85
N GLY A 218 33.91 -12.91 29.29
CA GLY A 218 34.65 -14.18 29.34
C GLY A 218 35.03 -14.66 30.74
N GLY A 219 34.19 -14.38 31.75
CA GLY A 219 34.45 -14.73 33.16
C GLY A 219 35.32 -13.72 33.92
N GLN A 220 36.00 -12.80 33.23
CA GLN A 220 36.77 -11.73 33.86
C GLN A 220 35.88 -10.52 34.14
N THR A 221 36.11 -9.85 35.26
CA THR A 221 35.41 -8.60 35.63
C THR A 221 36.41 -7.47 35.66
N PHE A 222 36.11 -6.39 34.96
CA PHE A 222 36.94 -5.18 34.89
C PHE A 222 36.07 -3.92 34.96
N GLN A 223 36.69 -2.79 35.23
CA GLN A 223 36.00 -1.50 35.31
C GLN A 223 36.38 -0.62 34.12
N VAL A 224 35.39 0.08 33.58
CA VAL A 224 35.58 1.09 32.53
C VAL A 224 34.91 2.38 32.93
N ARG A 225 35.58 3.51 32.67
CA ARG A 225 35.04 4.84 32.93
C ARG A 225 34.45 5.42 31.66
N VAL A 226 33.16 5.74 31.66
CA VAL A 226 32.43 6.28 30.52
C VAL A 226 31.73 7.59 30.90
N VAL A 227 31.56 8.51 29.95
CA VAL A 227 30.83 9.76 30.19
C VAL A 227 29.58 9.79 29.30
N PRO A 228 28.35 9.61 29.85
CA PRO A 228 27.13 9.66 29.06
C PRO A 228 26.96 11.03 28.39
N ARG A 229 26.79 11.03 27.06
CA ARG A 229 26.57 12.27 26.30
C ARG A 229 25.08 12.56 26.18
N PRO A 230 24.68 13.85 26.15
CA PRO A 230 23.28 14.19 25.92
C PRO A 230 22.87 13.82 24.49
N ARG A 231 21.77 13.08 24.36
CA ARG A 231 21.06 12.90 23.10
C ARG A 231 19.61 13.36 23.30
N THR A 232 19.11 14.12 22.34
CA THR A 232 17.74 14.62 22.35
C THR A 232 16.83 13.60 21.71
N PHE A 233 15.80 13.20 22.44
CA PHE A 233 14.71 12.34 21.99
C PHE A 233 13.42 13.15 22.01
N THR A 234 12.47 12.77 21.17
CA THR A 234 11.10 13.29 21.22
C THR A 234 10.27 12.23 21.92
N ASP A 235 9.62 12.60 23.04
CA ASP A 235 8.71 11.67 23.71
C ASP A 235 7.41 11.45 22.90
N GLU A 236 6.59 10.51 23.35
CA GLU A 236 5.30 10.17 22.72
C GLU A 236 4.33 11.36 22.64
N LYS A 237 4.56 12.44 23.40
CA LYS A 237 3.77 13.67 23.42
C LYS A 237 4.39 14.81 22.61
N GLY A 238 5.47 14.54 21.86
CA GLY A 238 6.16 15.53 21.05
C GLY A 238 7.12 16.44 21.82
N LYS A 239 7.33 16.21 23.13
CA LYS A 239 8.23 17.02 23.95
C LYS A 239 9.67 16.54 23.76
N LYS A 240 10.58 17.48 23.53
CA LYS A 240 12.02 17.18 23.48
C LYS A 240 12.55 16.88 24.89
N VAL A 241 13.00 15.66 25.10
CA VAL A 241 13.68 15.18 26.31
C VAL A 241 15.15 14.92 26.02
N ARG A 242 16.03 15.19 26.99
CA ARG A 242 17.47 14.91 26.88
C ARG A 242 17.80 13.74 27.79
N TRP A 243 18.42 12.70 27.23
CA TRP A 243 18.92 11.55 27.98
C TRP A 243 20.44 11.42 27.81
N GLY A 244 21.09 10.92 28.85
CA GLY A 244 22.49 10.51 28.79
C GLY A 244 22.59 9.18 28.04
N VAL A 245 23.40 9.11 27.01
CA VAL A 245 23.62 7.88 26.24
C VAL A 245 25.10 7.56 26.14
N ILE A 246 25.41 6.27 26.17
CA ILE A 246 26.78 5.76 25.93
C ILE A 246 26.89 5.01 24.60
N GLY A 247 25.79 4.84 23.85
CA GLY A 247 25.81 4.18 22.54
C GLY A 247 25.85 2.66 22.63
N ILE A 248 25.08 2.06 23.54
CA ILE A 248 24.83 0.61 23.57
C ILE A 248 23.33 0.34 23.43
N ALA A 249 22.99 -0.81 22.85
CA ALA A 249 21.67 -1.41 22.98
C ALA A 249 21.76 -2.62 23.91
N ALA A 250 20.84 -2.71 24.86
CA ALA A 250 20.75 -3.85 25.77
C ALA A 250 20.02 -5.02 25.09
N ASN A 251 20.45 -6.25 25.38
CA ASN A 251 19.80 -7.44 24.85
C ASN A 251 18.43 -7.63 25.52
N VAL A 252 17.39 -7.88 24.72
CA VAL A 252 16.05 -8.18 25.21
C VAL A 252 15.86 -9.67 25.10
N GLU A 253 15.60 -10.34 26.22
CA GLU A 253 15.24 -11.76 26.18
C GLU A 253 13.91 -11.91 25.43
N LEU A 254 13.99 -12.51 24.25
CA LEU A 254 12.84 -12.92 23.47
C LEU A 254 12.21 -14.13 24.17
N ARG A 255 11.01 -13.93 24.71
CA ARG A 255 10.23 -15.03 25.28
C ARG A 255 9.31 -15.57 24.22
N ARG A 256 9.36 -16.88 23.99
CA ARG A 256 8.32 -17.58 23.23
C ARG A 256 7.04 -17.53 24.05
N VAL A 257 5.97 -17.07 23.42
CA VAL A 257 4.67 -16.92 24.06
C VAL A 257 3.71 -18.00 23.55
N GLY A 258 2.80 -18.46 24.41
CA GLY A 258 1.76 -19.42 24.00
C GLY A 258 0.79 -18.80 23.00
N VAL A 259 -0.05 -19.60 22.34
CA VAL A 259 -0.97 -19.15 21.28
C VAL A 259 -1.88 -17.99 21.72
N ILE A 260 -2.46 -18.07 22.91
CA ILE A 260 -3.36 -17.02 23.42
C ILE A 260 -2.59 -15.72 23.69
N GLU A 261 -1.38 -15.85 24.23
CA GLU A 261 -0.52 -14.71 24.53
C GLU A 261 0.04 -14.08 23.24
N SER A 262 0.36 -14.90 22.23
CA SER A 262 0.82 -14.40 20.92
C SER A 262 -0.25 -13.59 20.20
N ILE A 263 -1.53 -13.96 20.33
CA ILE A 263 -2.66 -13.16 19.84
C ILE A 263 -2.69 -11.79 20.54
N LYS A 264 -2.56 -11.75 21.88
CA LYS A 264 -2.56 -10.48 22.64
C LYS A 264 -1.38 -9.60 22.25
N VAL A 265 -0.17 -10.16 22.23
CA VAL A 265 1.06 -9.45 21.89
C VAL A 265 1.05 -9.00 20.43
N GLY A 266 0.66 -9.88 19.51
CA GLY A 266 0.52 -9.57 18.09
C GLY A 266 -0.51 -8.48 17.82
N THR A 267 -1.63 -8.48 18.54
CA THR A 267 -2.63 -7.40 18.49
C THR A 267 -2.05 -6.08 18.97
N ALA A 268 -1.37 -6.08 20.12
CA ALA A 268 -0.76 -4.86 20.68
C ALA A 268 0.32 -4.28 19.76
N ILE A 269 1.18 -5.12 19.19
CA ILE A 269 2.21 -4.68 18.23
C ILE A 269 1.58 -4.13 16.96
N THR A 270 0.60 -4.83 16.40
CA THR A 270 -0.12 -4.41 15.19
C THR A 270 -0.81 -3.07 15.41
N TYR A 271 -1.52 -2.91 16.52
CA TYR A 271 -2.18 -1.67 16.90
C TYR A 271 -1.18 -0.52 17.05
N SER A 272 -0.12 -0.71 17.84
CA SER A 272 0.92 0.30 18.04
C SER A 272 1.61 0.69 16.74
N PHE A 273 1.86 -0.28 15.86
CA PHE A 273 2.44 -0.02 14.54
C PHE A 273 1.53 0.86 13.69
N ILE A 274 0.23 0.54 13.60
CA ILE A 274 -0.75 1.31 12.84
C ILE A 274 -0.85 2.74 13.39
N VAL A 275 -0.99 2.88 14.72
CA VAL A 275 -1.07 4.20 15.37
C VAL A 275 0.18 5.03 15.12
N HIS A 276 1.37 4.42 15.26
CA HIS A 276 2.64 5.10 15.00
C HIS A 276 2.77 5.53 13.54
N LEU A 277 2.39 4.66 12.60
CA LEU A 277 2.45 4.98 11.18
C LEU A 277 1.48 6.13 10.83
N LEU A 278 0.27 6.12 11.36
CA LEU A 278 -0.69 7.21 11.19
C LEU A 278 -0.15 8.53 11.77
N ASP A 279 0.43 8.51 12.98
CA ASP A 279 1.08 9.68 13.58
C ASP A 279 2.19 10.24 12.69
N VAL A 280 3.06 9.37 12.16
CA VAL A 280 4.11 9.76 11.20
C VAL A 280 3.51 10.40 9.95
N LEU A 281 2.47 9.81 9.37
CA LEU A 281 1.84 10.30 8.14
C LEU A 281 1.13 11.65 8.35
N THR A 282 0.72 11.99 9.57
CA THR A 282 0.06 13.27 9.89
C THR A 282 1.03 14.43 10.15
N ASP A 283 2.32 14.17 10.39
CA ASP A 283 3.32 15.21 10.63
C ASP A 283 4.40 15.24 9.53
N HIS A 284 4.37 16.29 8.71
CA HIS A 284 5.31 16.50 7.60
C HIS A 284 6.81 16.36 8.00
N LYS A 285 7.20 16.75 9.22
CA LYS A 285 8.59 16.60 9.66
C LYS A 285 8.90 15.13 9.93
N LYS A 286 7.99 14.43 10.60
CA LYS A 286 8.12 12.98 10.86
C LYS A 286 8.14 12.19 9.56
N VAL A 287 7.34 12.53 8.56
CA VAL A 287 7.41 11.91 7.22
C VAL A 287 8.81 12.06 6.64
N ARG A 288 9.35 13.28 6.60
CA ARG A 288 10.68 13.54 6.03
C ARG A 288 11.80 12.84 6.79
N GLU A 289 11.64 12.57 8.07
CA GLU A 289 12.66 11.94 8.93
C GLU A 289 12.50 10.41 9.05
N SER A 290 11.28 9.89 8.92
CA SER A 290 10.97 8.49 9.26
C SER A 290 10.55 7.65 8.05
N VAL A 291 10.08 8.26 6.96
CA VAL A 291 9.72 7.54 5.74
C VAL A 291 10.97 7.41 4.85
N GLY A 292 11.47 6.18 4.73
CA GLY A 292 12.51 5.81 3.80
C GLY A 292 11.95 5.47 2.42
N GLY A 293 12.69 5.81 1.38
CA GLY A 293 12.33 5.50 0.00
C GLY A 293 12.78 4.10 -0.43
N PRO A 294 12.72 3.82 -1.74
CA PRO A 294 13.11 2.52 -2.28
C PRO A 294 14.54 2.11 -1.91
N ILE A 295 15.46 3.07 -1.76
CA ILE A 295 16.86 2.80 -1.42
C ILE A 295 16.98 2.40 0.05
N ALA A 296 16.32 3.14 0.95
CA ALA A 296 16.27 2.78 2.37
C ALA A 296 15.61 1.41 2.59
N MET A 297 14.50 1.14 1.90
CA MET A 297 13.82 -0.16 1.95
C MET A 297 14.72 -1.30 1.45
N GLY A 298 15.47 -1.08 0.36
CA GLY A 298 16.44 -2.05 -0.15
C GLY A 298 17.55 -2.35 0.86
N LYS A 299 18.06 -1.33 1.56
CA LYS A 299 19.05 -1.51 2.63
C LYS A 299 18.49 -2.30 3.81
N MET A 300 17.29 -1.96 4.27
CA MET A 300 16.62 -2.71 5.35
C MET A 300 16.41 -4.17 4.98
N ALA A 301 16.05 -4.46 3.72
CA ALA A 301 15.91 -5.82 3.23
C ALA A 301 17.25 -6.59 3.22
N ILE A 302 18.34 -5.96 2.76
CA ILE A 302 19.69 -6.55 2.79
C ILE A 302 20.15 -6.81 4.23
N GLU A 303 19.91 -5.87 5.14
CA GLU A 303 20.26 -6.01 6.55
C GLU A 303 19.47 -7.15 7.21
N ALA A 304 18.15 -7.19 7.00
CA ALA A 304 17.29 -8.26 7.49
C ALA A 304 17.73 -9.63 6.95
N GLN A 305 18.10 -9.71 5.67
CA GLN A 305 18.62 -10.93 5.05
C GLN A 305 19.90 -11.43 5.73
N ARG A 306 20.82 -10.52 6.08
CA ARG A 306 22.08 -10.87 6.77
C ARG A 306 21.85 -11.38 8.19
N LEU A 307 20.80 -10.91 8.86
CA LEU A 307 20.43 -11.32 10.22
C LEU A 307 19.62 -12.62 10.27
N GLY A 308 19.18 -13.13 9.12
CA GLY A 308 18.51 -14.42 8.98
C GLY A 308 16.99 -14.34 8.77
N PRO A 309 16.28 -15.48 8.80
CA PRO A 309 14.89 -15.56 8.36
C PRO A 309 13.90 -14.83 9.29
N GLY A 310 14.17 -14.77 10.59
CA GLY A 310 13.30 -14.10 11.56
C GLY A 310 13.13 -12.60 11.28
N PRO A 311 14.23 -11.83 11.19
CA PRO A 311 14.19 -10.42 10.78
C PRO A 311 13.57 -10.18 9.40
N MET A 312 13.79 -11.07 8.42
CA MET A 312 13.13 -10.97 7.11
C MET A 312 11.61 -11.09 7.22
N LEU A 313 11.11 -12.05 8.01
CA LEU A 313 9.67 -12.21 8.24
C LEU A 313 9.07 -10.98 8.94
N LEU A 314 9.76 -10.46 9.95
CA LEU A 314 9.35 -9.23 10.65
C LEU A 314 9.31 -8.02 9.71
N LEU A 315 10.31 -7.87 8.83
CA LEU A 315 10.32 -6.80 7.83
C LEU A 315 9.16 -6.94 6.84
N GLY A 316 8.88 -8.17 6.38
CA GLY A 316 7.73 -8.47 5.53
C GLY A 316 6.40 -8.12 6.22
N ALA A 317 6.27 -8.42 7.51
CA ALA A 317 5.10 -8.05 8.30
C ALA A 317 4.93 -6.52 8.41
N GLN A 318 6.01 -5.79 8.68
CA GLN A 318 6.01 -4.33 8.74
C GLN A 318 5.61 -3.72 7.39
N PHE A 319 6.16 -4.21 6.28
CA PHE A 319 5.76 -3.74 4.94
C PHE A 319 4.31 -4.06 4.63
N SER A 320 3.81 -5.23 5.03
CA SER A 320 2.41 -5.60 4.83
C SER A 320 1.45 -4.70 5.61
N LEU A 321 1.74 -4.40 6.88
CA LEU A 321 0.95 -3.43 7.66
C LEU A 321 1.04 -2.01 7.10
N SER A 322 2.22 -1.60 6.61
CA SER A 322 2.36 -0.31 5.93
C SER A 322 1.50 -0.23 4.67
N LEU A 323 1.46 -1.29 3.85
CA LEU A 323 0.60 -1.36 2.68
C LEU A 323 -0.89 -1.33 3.07
N PHE A 324 -1.30 -1.97 4.17
CA PHE A 324 -2.67 -1.86 4.67
C PHE A 324 -3.05 -0.40 4.94
N VAL A 325 -2.22 0.34 5.69
CA VAL A 325 -2.51 1.75 6.03
C VAL A 325 -2.47 2.64 4.78
N LEU A 326 -1.44 2.48 3.94
CA LEU A 326 -1.27 3.28 2.73
C LEU A 326 -2.40 3.02 1.71
N ASN A 327 -2.82 1.76 1.52
CA ASN A 327 -3.90 1.44 0.61
C ASN A 327 -5.25 1.97 1.08
N LEU A 328 -5.43 2.28 2.37
CA LEU A 328 -6.66 2.93 2.86
C LEU A 328 -6.65 4.45 2.73
N LEU A 329 -5.54 5.06 2.30
CA LEU A 329 -5.50 6.50 2.06
C LEU A 329 -6.45 6.90 0.91
N PRO A 330 -7.08 8.08 1.00
CA PRO A 330 -8.02 8.58 -0.02
C PRO A 330 -7.29 9.12 -1.26
N ILE A 331 -6.31 8.37 -1.77
CA ILE A 331 -5.54 8.73 -2.96
C ILE A 331 -6.11 7.90 -4.11
N PRO A 332 -6.60 8.54 -5.20
CA PRO A 332 -7.04 7.81 -6.38
C PRO A 332 -5.96 6.86 -6.88
N VAL A 333 -6.34 5.73 -7.50
CA VAL A 333 -5.47 4.57 -7.85
C VAL A 333 -5.23 3.60 -6.69
N LEU A 334 -5.20 4.05 -5.44
CA LEU A 334 -5.19 3.14 -4.27
C LEU A 334 -6.60 2.66 -3.93
N ASP A 335 -6.68 1.54 -3.19
CA ASP A 335 -7.95 0.91 -2.79
C ASP A 335 -8.89 1.89 -2.06
N GLY A 336 -8.34 2.70 -1.14
CA GLY A 336 -9.07 3.73 -0.39
C GLY A 336 -9.58 4.87 -1.27
N GLY A 337 -8.85 5.20 -2.34
CA GLY A 337 -9.33 6.11 -3.38
C GLY A 337 -10.50 5.52 -4.16
N GLN A 338 -10.47 4.23 -4.49
CA GLN A 338 -11.59 3.55 -5.15
C GLN A 338 -12.82 3.46 -4.25
N LEU A 339 -12.63 3.20 -2.94
CA LEU A 339 -13.70 3.27 -1.95
C LEU A 339 -14.29 4.68 -1.85
N LEU A 340 -13.44 5.72 -1.91
CA LEU A 340 -13.90 7.10 -1.95
C LEU A 340 -14.74 7.39 -3.20
N LEU A 341 -14.33 6.91 -4.38
CA LEU A 341 -15.11 7.08 -5.62
C LEU A 341 -16.47 6.37 -5.53
N ILE A 342 -16.52 5.15 -4.99
CA ILE A 342 -17.80 4.44 -4.71
C ILE A 342 -18.65 5.22 -3.71
N GLY A 343 -18.03 5.80 -2.68
CA GLY A 343 -18.72 6.67 -1.72
C GLY A 343 -19.33 7.89 -2.43
N VAL A 344 -18.59 8.54 -3.33
CA VAL A 344 -19.10 9.64 -4.14
C VAL A 344 -20.27 9.21 -5.04
N GLU A 345 -20.20 8.04 -5.68
CA GLU A 345 -21.32 7.46 -6.45
C GLU A 345 -22.56 7.25 -5.58
N PHE A 346 -22.37 6.69 -4.37
CA PHE A 346 -23.43 6.46 -3.41
C PHE A 346 -24.11 7.77 -2.98
N LEU A 347 -23.33 8.81 -2.64
CA LEU A 347 -23.87 10.12 -2.27
C LEU A 347 -24.59 10.80 -3.46
N ARG A 348 -24.02 10.70 -4.67
CA ARG A 348 -24.60 11.33 -5.87
C ARG A 348 -25.78 10.56 -6.46
N ARG A 349 -26.03 9.32 -6.01
CA ARG A 349 -27.04 8.39 -6.55
C ARG A 349 -26.97 8.19 -8.06
N ARG A 350 -25.82 8.49 -8.68
CA ARG A 350 -25.54 8.30 -10.11
C ARG A 350 -24.11 7.80 -10.27
N LYS A 351 -23.88 6.95 -11.28
CA LYS A 351 -22.55 6.46 -11.62
C LYS A 351 -21.64 7.62 -12.03
N LEU A 352 -20.37 7.55 -11.66
CA LEU A 352 -19.37 8.50 -12.17
C LEU A 352 -19.16 8.25 -13.65
N SER A 353 -19.00 9.32 -14.42
CA SER A 353 -18.67 9.21 -15.82
C SER A 353 -17.23 8.68 -16.00
N PRO A 354 -16.92 7.99 -17.12
CA PRO A 354 -15.57 7.50 -17.39
C PRO A 354 -14.52 8.60 -17.24
N ARG A 355 -14.82 9.81 -17.74
CA ARG A 355 -13.94 10.98 -17.66
C ARG A 355 -13.63 11.41 -16.22
N GLU A 356 -14.61 11.36 -15.31
CA GLU A 356 -14.40 11.67 -13.89
C GLU A 356 -13.49 10.63 -13.23
N VAL A 357 -13.68 9.35 -13.53
CA VAL A 357 -12.85 8.25 -12.98
C VAL A 357 -11.43 8.33 -13.51
N TYR A 358 -11.23 8.49 -14.83
CA TYR A 358 -9.89 8.63 -15.41
C TYR A 358 -9.18 9.90 -14.93
N GLY A 359 -9.90 11.02 -14.80
CA GLY A 359 -9.35 12.24 -14.25
C GLY A 359 -8.85 12.03 -12.82
N ALA A 360 -9.65 11.37 -11.97
CA ALA A 360 -9.24 11.02 -10.62
C ALA A 360 -7.99 10.12 -10.63
N TYR A 361 -7.96 9.06 -11.44
CA TYR A 361 -6.81 8.16 -11.53
C TYR A 361 -5.56 8.86 -12.05
N ALA A 362 -5.67 9.73 -13.04
CA ALA A 362 -4.53 10.50 -13.54
C ALA A 362 -3.93 11.40 -12.45
N VAL A 363 -4.77 12.07 -11.66
CA VAL A 363 -4.33 12.83 -10.49
C VAL A 363 -3.65 11.91 -9.47
N GLY A 364 -4.24 10.76 -9.19
CA GLY A 364 -3.67 9.74 -8.29
C GLY A 364 -2.29 9.26 -8.70
N VAL A 365 -2.12 8.86 -9.98
CA VAL A 365 -0.82 8.46 -10.54
C VAL A 365 0.18 9.61 -10.45
N GLY A 366 -0.21 10.83 -10.79
CA GLY A 366 0.65 12.00 -10.69
C GLY A 366 1.13 12.27 -9.26
N LEU A 367 0.24 12.18 -8.27
CA LEU A 367 0.57 12.31 -6.85
C LEU A 367 1.50 11.19 -6.37
N LEU A 368 1.24 9.94 -6.77
CA LEU A 368 2.08 8.80 -6.44
C LEU A 368 3.49 8.94 -7.04
N ALA A 369 3.59 9.33 -8.31
CA ALA A 369 4.87 9.58 -8.96
C ALA A 369 5.65 10.69 -8.25
N LEU A 370 4.99 11.80 -7.91
CA LEU A 370 5.60 12.89 -7.15
C LEU A 370 6.08 12.43 -5.78
N MET A 371 5.29 11.62 -5.07
CA MET A 371 5.67 11.06 -3.78
C MET A 371 6.90 10.16 -3.89
N ILE A 372 6.93 9.23 -4.85
CA ILE A 372 8.09 8.34 -5.07
C ILE A 372 9.34 9.17 -5.35
N LEU A 373 9.25 10.20 -6.19
CA LEU A 373 10.36 11.11 -6.48
C LEU A 373 10.82 11.86 -5.22
N ALA A 374 9.89 12.40 -4.43
CA ALA A 374 10.19 13.15 -3.22
C ALA A 374 10.91 12.29 -2.17
N VAL A 375 10.42 11.07 -1.92
CA VAL A 375 11.04 10.17 -0.93
C VAL A 375 12.39 9.65 -1.45
N THR A 376 12.50 9.34 -2.75
CA THR A 376 13.78 8.93 -3.35
C THR A 376 14.82 10.05 -3.30
N TYR A 377 14.42 11.29 -3.56
CA TYR A 377 15.29 12.45 -3.41
C TYR A 377 15.78 12.61 -1.97
N ASN A 378 14.92 12.40 -0.98
CA ASN A 378 15.29 12.42 0.43
C ASN A 378 16.29 11.30 0.79
N ASP A 379 16.11 10.09 0.27
CA ASP A 379 17.08 9.00 0.42
C ASP A 379 18.46 9.39 -0.13
N ILE A 380 18.52 9.99 -1.31
CA ILE A 380 19.77 10.45 -1.93
C ILE A 380 20.44 11.53 -1.06
N LEU A 381 19.68 12.50 -0.56
CA LEU A 381 20.22 13.54 0.32
C LEU A 381 20.79 12.96 1.62
N ARG A 382 20.14 11.94 2.20
CA ARG A 382 20.64 11.26 3.40
C ARG A 382 21.96 10.55 3.10
N LEU A 383 22.05 9.85 1.98
CA LEU A 383 23.27 9.16 1.56
C LEU A 383 24.46 10.10 1.39
N ILE A 384 24.23 11.30 0.84
CA ILE A 384 25.28 12.28 0.60
C ILE A 384 25.71 12.96 1.92
N LYS A 385 24.78 13.17 2.85
CA LYS A 385 25.05 13.87 4.11
C LYS A 385 25.68 12.98 5.21
N GLY A 386 25.66 11.65 5.03
CA GLY A 386 26.15 10.68 6.01
C GLY A 386 25.06 10.21 6.94
#